data_AF-A0A443Z0H5-F1
#
_entry.id   AF-A0A443Z0H5-F1
#
_cell.length_a   1.000
_cell.length_b   1.000
_cell.length_c   1.000
_cell.angle_alpha   90.00
_cell.angle_beta   90.00
_cell.angle_gamma   90.00
#
_symmetry.space_group_name_H-M   'P 1'
#
loop_
_entity.id
_entity.type
_entity.pdbx_description
1 polymer ?
#
loop_
_entity_poly.entity_id
_entity_poly.type
_entity_poly.pdbx_seq_one_letter_code
_entity_poly.pdbx_strand_id
1 'polypeptide(L)'
;MKKILFVLFVVFAANLGCKKMDTGGGLCACSPVQIPPILLVVKGANGVDMLNPATNGYFAASNIKLYFQIGSTEQQMSFSIEKPFSAGNSTTEKVEFYQLRSSYLLDVLSAKNPPNVFIKLGNAEPRQLKAVMANGEKYLVAKLLVNNVEATAETGPVKNSVPNIFYFNL
;
A
#
# COMPACT_ATOMS: atom_id res chain seq x y z
N MET A 1 45.78 0.71 21.93
CA MET A 1 44.60 1.25 21.21
C MET A 1 43.79 0.19 20.43
N LYS A 2 44.30 -1.02 20.14
CA LYS A 2 43.53 -2.09 19.45
C LYS A 2 42.44 -2.76 20.31
N LYS A 3 42.62 -2.80 21.64
CA LYS A 3 41.69 -3.46 22.58
C LYS A 3 40.37 -2.69 22.77
N ILE A 4 40.38 -1.36 22.67
CA ILE A 4 39.18 -0.52 22.79
C ILE A 4 38.28 -0.66 21.55
N LEU A 5 38.88 -0.73 20.35
CA LEU A 5 38.13 -0.89 19.11
C LEU A 5 37.33 -2.21 19.08
N PHE A 6 37.93 -3.28 19.61
CA PHE A 6 37.29 -4.59 19.69
C PHE A 6 36.07 -4.58 20.64
N VAL A 7 36.20 -3.92 21.79
CA VAL A 7 35.09 -3.77 22.75
C VAL A 7 33.96 -2.94 22.15
N LEU A 8 34.27 -1.85 21.44
CA LEU A 8 33.26 -1.01 20.78
C LEU A 8 32.51 -1.77 19.67
N PHE A 9 33.22 -2.61 18.91
CA PHE A 9 32.61 -3.43 17.86
C PHE A 9 31.63 -4.47 18.43
N VAL A 10 31.98 -5.11 19.54
CA VAL A 10 31.11 -6.09 20.23
C VAL A 10 29.86 -5.42 20.80
N VAL A 11 29.99 -4.23 21.39
CA VAL A 11 28.86 -3.47 21.94
C VAL A 11 27.91 -3.00 20.83
N PHE A 12 28.44 -2.56 19.68
CA PHE A 12 27.63 -2.15 18.53
C PHE A 12 26.84 -3.34 17.93
N ALA A 13 27.49 -4.49 17.79
CA ALA A 13 26.85 -5.69 17.26
C ALA A 13 25.77 -6.26 18.19
N ALA A 14 25.95 -6.16 19.51
CA ALA A 14 25.02 -6.71 20.49
C ALA A 14 23.82 -5.80 20.80
N ASN A 15 23.99 -4.47 20.79
CA ASN A 15 22.99 -3.55 21.34
C ASN A 15 22.34 -2.57 20.32
N LEU A 16 22.87 -2.46 19.10
CA LEU A 16 22.34 -1.51 18.09
C LEU A 16 21.79 -2.19 16.82
N GLY A 17 21.79 -3.52 16.78
CA GLY A 17 21.14 -4.29 15.73
C GLY A 17 19.61 -4.30 15.92
N CYS A 18 18.90 -3.29 15.40
CA CYS A 18 17.45 -3.36 15.29
C CYS A 18 17.07 -4.55 14.40
N LYS A 19 16.48 -5.58 14.99
CA LYS A 19 15.98 -6.75 14.29
C LYS A 19 14.72 -6.37 13.51
N LYS A 20 14.72 -6.57 12.18
CA LYS A 20 13.54 -6.36 11.33
C LYS A 20 12.39 -7.25 11.83
N MET A 21 11.21 -6.67 12.04
CA MET A 21 10.10 -7.39 12.67
C MET A 21 9.45 -8.44 11.78
N ASP A 22 9.52 -8.34 10.44
CA ASP A 22 8.95 -9.37 9.57
C ASP A 22 9.92 -9.74 8.44
N THR A 23 10.11 -11.05 8.26
CA THR A 23 10.99 -11.78 7.31
C THR A 23 12.51 -11.75 7.57
N GLY A 24 13.04 -12.86 8.10
CA GLY A 24 14.43 -13.31 7.92
C GLY A 24 15.52 -12.32 8.34
N GLY A 25 15.74 -12.18 9.66
CA GLY A 25 16.58 -11.16 10.28
C GLY A 25 18.00 -11.00 9.72
N GLY A 26 18.22 -9.90 9.00
CA GLY A 26 19.53 -9.25 8.81
C GLY A 26 19.67 -8.01 9.69
N LEU A 27 20.92 -7.61 9.97
CA LEU A 27 21.26 -6.38 10.67
C LEU A 27 20.76 -5.17 9.87
N CYS A 28 19.73 -4.48 10.37
CA CYS A 28 19.20 -3.29 9.71
C CYS A 28 19.93 -2.03 10.20
N ALA A 29 20.73 -1.43 9.32
CA ALA A 29 21.16 -0.05 9.48
C ALA A 29 19.95 0.89 9.21
N CYS A 30 19.41 1.48 10.28
CA CYS A 30 18.55 2.68 10.38
C CYS A 30 17.74 3.15 9.14
N SER A 31 17.12 2.26 8.38
CA SER A 31 16.07 2.65 7.46
C SER A 31 14.77 2.76 8.26
N PRO A 32 14.05 3.89 8.22
CA PRO A 32 12.79 4.02 8.94
C PRO A 32 11.83 2.90 8.52
N VAL A 33 11.08 2.37 9.48
CA VAL A 33 10.04 1.36 9.21
C VAL A 33 9.02 1.99 8.26
N GLN A 34 9.08 1.60 6.98
CA GLN A 34 8.10 2.02 5.99
C GLN A 34 6.94 1.05 6.01
N ILE A 35 5.76 1.53 6.41
CA ILE A 35 4.51 0.81 6.24
C ILE A 35 4.32 0.59 4.73
N PRO A 36 4.15 -0.66 4.27
CA PRO A 36 3.96 -0.92 2.86
C PRO A 36 2.67 -0.22 2.40
N PRO A 37 2.68 0.50 1.27
CA PRO A 37 1.48 1.15 0.78
C PRO A 37 0.47 0.09 0.29
N ILE A 38 -0.81 0.42 0.36
CA ILE A 38 -1.80 -0.22 -0.53
C ILE A 38 -1.76 0.54 -1.86
N LEU A 39 -1.60 -0.20 -2.95
CA LEU A 39 -1.70 0.32 -4.31
C LEU A 39 -3.04 -0.12 -4.91
N LEU A 40 -3.86 0.84 -5.29
CA LEU A 40 -5.16 0.59 -5.92
C LEU A 40 -5.10 0.92 -7.40
N VAL A 41 -5.41 -0.07 -8.23
CA VAL A 41 -5.59 0.12 -9.67
C VAL A 41 -7.08 0.13 -9.97
N VAL A 42 -7.55 1.18 -10.63
CA VAL A 42 -8.94 1.34 -11.03
C VAL A 42 -9.09 0.94 -12.49
N LYS A 43 -9.86 -0.12 -12.75
CA LYS A 43 -10.13 -0.62 -14.09
C LYS A 43 -11.55 -0.29 -14.53
N GLY A 44 -11.68 0.21 -15.74
CA GLY A 44 -12.96 0.41 -16.41
C GLY A 44 -13.44 -0.84 -17.15
N ALA A 45 -14.43 -0.67 -18.02
CA ALA A 45 -14.84 -1.74 -18.94
C ALA A 45 -13.65 -2.25 -19.75
N ASN A 46 -13.59 -3.56 -20.00
CA ASN A 46 -12.51 -4.22 -20.74
C ASN A 46 -11.11 -4.06 -20.12
N GLY A 47 -11.00 -3.71 -18.83
CA GLY A 47 -9.73 -3.63 -18.12
C GLY A 47 -8.91 -2.36 -18.41
N VAL A 48 -9.54 -1.34 -19.00
CA VAL A 48 -8.91 -0.04 -19.30
C VAL A 48 -8.46 0.64 -18.00
N ASP A 49 -7.26 1.21 -18.00
CA ASP A 49 -6.71 1.95 -16.87
C ASP A 49 -7.41 3.31 -16.70
N MET A 50 -8.21 3.45 -15.65
CA MET A 50 -8.98 4.67 -15.38
C MET A 50 -8.19 5.72 -14.61
N LEU A 51 -6.94 5.45 -14.24
CA LEU A 51 -6.02 6.42 -13.62
C LEU A 51 -4.99 6.96 -14.60
N ASN A 52 -4.88 6.38 -15.79
CA ASN A 52 -3.99 6.84 -16.86
C ASN A 52 -4.54 8.13 -17.52
N PRO A 53 -3.80 9.26 -17.52
CA PRO A 53 -4.23 10.50 -18.17
C PRO A 53 -4.48 10.40 -19.68
N ALA A 54 -3.95 9.37 -20.35
CA ALA A 54 -4.19 9.10 -21.76
C ALA A 54 -5.54 8.40 -22.03
N THR A 55 -6.19 7.84 -21.00
CA THR A 55 -7.48 7.17 -21.12
C THR A 55 -8.61 8.20 -21.20
N ASN A 56 -9.52 8.05 -22.16
CA ASN A 56 -10.71 8.90 -22.21
C ASN A 56 -11.60 8.64 -20.98
N GLY A 57 -12.00 9.71 -20.29
CA GLY A 57 -12.80 9.61 -19.06
C GLY A 57 -12.03 9.17 -17.81
N TYR A 58 -10.69 9.24 -17.83
CA TYR A 58 -9.86 8.95 -16.65
C TYR A 58 -10.22 9.83 -15.44
N PHE A 59 -9.93 9.33 -14.25
CA PHE A 59 -10.04 10.09 -13.01
C PHE A 59 -8.73 10.81 -12.70
N ALA A 60 -8.70 12.12 -12.94
CA ALA A 60 -7.63 12.98 -12.40
C ALA A 60 -7.66 12.99 -10.87
N ALA A 61 -6.50 13.24 -10.23
CA ALA A 61 -6.40 13.29 -8.77
C ALA A 61 -7.37 14.30 -8.14
N SER A 62 -7.67 15.42 -8.82
CA SER A 62 -8.65 16.42 -8.38
C SER A 62 -10.09 15.89 -8.31
N ASN A 63 -10.37 14.80 -9.03
CA ASN A 63 -11.68 14.17 -9.11
C ASN A 63 -11.77 12.91 -8.24
N ILE A 64 -10.76 12.62 -7.42
CA ILE A 64 -10.75 11.47 -6.52
C ILE A 64 -10.76 11.98 -5.09
N LYS A 65 -11.66 11.44 -4.26
CA LYS A 65 -11.67 11.69 -2.82
C LYS A 65 -11.46 10.37 -2.09
N LEU A 66 -10.33 10.25 -1.41
CA LEU A 66 -10.08 9.18 -0.45
C LEU A 66 -10.26 9.75 0.96
N TYR A 67 -11.11 9.14 1.78
CA TYR A 67 -11.41 9.65 3.12
C TYR A 67 -11.90 8.54 4.04
N PHE A 68 -11.94 8.82 5.34
CA PHE A 68 -12.64 7.99 6.30
C PHE A 68 -13.61 8.81 7.14
N GLN A 69 -14.60 8.15 7.72
CA GLN A 69 -15.62 8.76 8.55
C GLN A 69 -15.49 8.31 10.00
N ILE A 70 -15.53 9.29 10.92
CA ILE A 70 -15.69 9.07 12.36
C ILE A 70 -17.01 9.73 12.74
N GLY A 71 -18.05 8.93 12.97
CA GLY A 71 -19.42 9.44 13.09
C GLY A 71 -19.86 10.12 11.78
N SER A 72 -20.26 11.39 11.86
CA SER A 72 -20.63 12.21 10.70
C SER A 72 -19.49 13.04 10.11
N THR A 73 -18.29 12.98 10.70
CA THR A 73 -17.16 13.81 10.26
C THR A 73 -16.32 13.06 9.24
N GLU A 74 -16.08 13.68 8.09
CA GLU A 74 -15.17 13.18 7.06
C GLU A 74 -13.76 13.71 7.27
N GLN A 75 -12.78 12.81 7.26
CA GLN A 75 -11.36 13.14 7.26
C GLN A 75 -10.72 12.68 5.96
N GLN A 76 -10.24 13.64 5.18
CA GLN A 76 -9.59 13.37 3.90
C GLN A 76 -8.22 12.71 4.13
N MET A 77 -7.93 11.69 3.33
CA MET A 77 -6.63 11.06 3.28
C MET A 77 -5.84 11.56 2.07
N SER A 78 -4.55 11.85 2.29
CA SER A 78 -3.63 12.14 1.20
C SER A 78 -3.38 10.89 0.37
N PHE A 79 -3.33 11.07 -0.95
CA PHE A 79 -2.92 10.06 -1.90
C PHE A 79 -2.17 10.72 -3.06
N SER A 80 -1.42 9.92 -3.81
CA SER A 80 -0.85 10.28 -5.11
C SER A 80 -1.35 9.28 -6.17
N ILE A 81 -1.37 9.73 -7.42
CA ILE A 81 -1.47 8.82 -8.57
C ILE A 81 -0.05 8.64 -9.09
N GLU A 82 0.45 7.42 -8.95
CA GLU A 82 1.78 7.04 -9.39
C GLU A 82 1.73 6.46 -10.81
N LYS A 83 2.86 6.49 -11.50
CA LYS A 83 3.01 5.91 -12.85
C LYS A 83 3.32 4.40 -12.75
N PRO A 84 3.10 3.63 -13.82
CA PRO A 84 3.66 2.28 -13.97
C PRO A 84 5.15 2.26 -13.62
N PHE A 85 5.58 1.22 -12.91
CA PHE A 85 6.96 1.11 -12.45
C PHE A 85 7.44 -0.35 -12.43
N SER A 86 8.76 -0.53 -12.43
CA SER A 86 9.41 -1.80 -12.14
C SER A 86 9.94 -1.79 -10.71
N ALA A 87 9.64 -2.85 -9.96
CA ALA A 87 10.23 -3.12 -8.67
C ALA A 87 11.54 -3.90 -8.86
N GLY A 88 12.56 -3.55 -8.08
CA GLY A 88 13.86 -4.22 -8.14
C GLY A 88 14.58 -4.06 -9.48
N ASN A 89 15.43 -5.05 -9.80
CA ASN A 89 16.26 -5.07 -11.01
C ASN A 89 15.68 -5.97 -12.11
N SER A 90 14.46 -6.48 -11.94
CA SER A 90 13.85 -7.42 -12.89
C SER A 90 12.88 -6.71 -13.82
N THR A 91 12.97 -7.02 -15.12
CA THR A 91 12.00 -6.57 -16.12
C THR A 91 10.63 -7.25 -15.99
N THR A 92 10.54 -8.33 -15.20
CA THR A 92 9.29 -9.08 -14.95
C THR A 92 8.56 -8.64 -13.69
N GLU A 93 9.22 -7.88 -12.80
CA GLU A 93 8.62 -7.33 -11.58
C GLU A 93 8.05 -5.94 -11.87
N LYS A 94 7.01 -5.83 -12.67
CA LYS A 94 6.42 -4.54 -13.06
C LYS A 94 4.94 -4.43 -12.72
N VAL A 95 4.54 -3.21 -12.36
CA VAL A 95 3.15 -2.77 -12.35
C VAL A 95 2.93 -1.98 -13.64
N GLU A 96 2.02 -2.47 -14.50
CA GLU A 96 1.78 -1.89 -15.83
C GLU A 96 0.76 -0.74 -15.84
N PHE A 97 0.07 -0.55 -14.72
CA PHE A 97 -1.04 0.38 -14.58
C PHE A 97 -0.67 1.55 -13.69
N TYR A 98 -1.32 2.69 -13.90
CA TYR A 98 -1.38 3.78 -12.94
C TYR A 98 -2.13 3.35 -11.68
N GLN A 99 -1.71 3.89 -10.55
CA GLN A 99 -2.09 3.37 -9.25
C GLN A 99 -2.26 4.51 -8.27
N LEU A 100 -3.36 4.46 -7.52
CA LEU A 100 -3.57 5.30 -6.37
C LEU A 100 -2.75 4.73 -5.22
N ARG A 101 -1.83 5.53 -4.71
CA ARG A 101 -0.98 5.21 -3.56
C ARG A 101 -1.34 6.12 -2.40
N SER A 102 -1.63 5.52 -1.25
CA SER A 102 -1.74 6.25 0.01
C SER A 102 -0.88 5.58 1.08
N SER A 103 -0.01 6.36 1.71
CA SER A 103 0.83 5.90 2.81
C SER A 103 0.06 5.68 4.11
N TYR A 104 -1.15 6.20 4.23
CA TYR A 104 -1.96 6.14 5.46
C TYR A 104 -3.11 5.13 5.39
N LEU A 105 -3.53 4.76 4.18
CA LEU A 105 -4.68 3.87 3.98
C LEU A 105 -4.55 2.53 4.71
N LEU A 106 -3.36 1.91 4.69
CA LEU A 106 -3.13 0.63 5.36
C LEU A 106 -3.22 0.74 6.89
N ASP A 107 -2.69 1.82 7.47
CA ASP A 107 -2.78 2.04 8.92
C ASP A 107 -4.23 2.18 9.38
N VAL A 108 -5.03 2.93 8.63
CA VAL A 108 -6.46 3.13 8.94
C VAL A 108 -7.24 1.82 8.80
N LEU A 109 -7.00 1.06 7.73
CA LEU A 109 -7.69 -0.21 7.47
C LEU A 109 -7.26 -1.36 8.40
N SER A 110 -6.03 -1.32 8.92
CA SER A 110 -5.48 -2.35 9.83
C SER A 110 -5.73 -2.07 11.32
N ALA A 111 -6.36 -0.94 11.65
CA ALA A 111 -6.71 -0.62 13.03
C ALA A 111 -7.64 -1.67 13.65
N LYS A 112 -7.56 -1.89 14.97
CA LYS A 112 -8.40 -2.87 15.70
C LYS A 112 -9.91 -2.65 15.46
N ASN A 113 -10.33 -1.39 15.36
CA ASN A 113 -11.68 -0.97 15.03
C ASN A 113 -11.56 0.06 13.90
N PRO A 114 -11.41 -0.38 12.63
CA PRO A 114 -11.17 0.55 11.53
C PRO A 114 -12.41 1.42 11.28
N PRO A 115 -12.26 2.73 11.03
CA PRO A 115 -13.38 3.57 10.64
C PRO A 115 -13.90 3.17 9.26
N ASN A 116 -15.07 3.70 8.87
CA ASN A 116 -15.56 3.51 7.52
C ASN A 116 -14.69 4.30 6.54
N VAL A 117 -13.92 3.61 5.70
CA VAL A 117 -13.08 4.20 4.66
C VAL A 117 -13.83 4.20 3.34
N PHE A 118 -13.71 5.29 2.58
CA PHE A 118 -14.39 5.47 1.31
C PHE A 118 -13.46 6.03 0.24
N ILE A 119 -13.69 5.61 -1.01
CA ILE A 119 -13.16 6.23 -2.20
C ILE A 119 -14.32 6.72 -3.08
N LYS A 120 -14.29 7.99 -3.46
CA LYS A 120 -15.22 8.59 -4.43
C LYS A 120 -14.46 8.90 -5.71
N LEU A 121 -15.00 8.46 -6.84
CA LEU A 121 -14.41 8.65 -8.17
C LEU A 121 -15.34 9.53 -9.00
N GLY A 122 -14.91 10.77 -9.26
CA GLY A 122 -15.72 11.79 -9.91
C GLY A 122 -17.05 12.03 -9.19
N ASN A 123 -18.14 12.00 -9.95
CA ASN A 123 -19.50 12.22 -9.46
C ASN A 123 -20.21 10.93 -9.04
N ALA A 124 -19.53 9.77 -9.07
CA ALA A 124 -20.12 8.51 -8.65
C ALA A 124 -20.36 8.46 -7.13
N GLU A 125 -21.24 7.56 -6.69
CA GLU A 125 -21.44 7.27 -5.27
C GLU A 125 -20.14 6.78 -4.62
N PRO A 126 -19.84 7.20 -3.38
CA PRO A 126 -18.67 6.71 -2.65
C PRO A 126 -18.70 5.19 -2.49
N ARG A 127 -17.55 4.54 -2.72
CA ARG A 127 -17.36 3.11 -2.52
C ARG A 127 -16.62 2.87 -1.21
N GLN A 128 -17.16 2.02 -0.35
CA GLN A 128 -16.55 1.63 0.92
C GLN A 128 -15.37 0.69 0.68
N LEU A 129 -14.24 0.96 1.34
CA LEU A 129 -13.06 0.11 1.36
C LEU A 129 -12.97 -0.62 2.71
N LYS A 130 -12.70 -1.92 2.67
CA LYS A 130 -12.38 -2.73 3.86
C LYS A 130 -11.22 -3.65 3.55
N ALA A 131 -10.30 -3.82 4.50
CA ALA A 131 -9.23 -4.82 4.40
C ALA A 131 -9.49 -5.96 5.38
N VAL A 132 -9.18 -7.18 4.93
CA VAL A 132 -8.98 -8.33 5.80
C VAL A 132 -7.49 -8.60 5.82
N MET A 133 -6.87 -8.48 6.99
CA MET A 133 -5.43 -8.70 7.15
C MET A 133 -5.10 -10.19 7.10
N ALA A 134 -3.91 -10.52 6.60
CA ALA A 134 -3.39 -11.88 6.69
C ALA A 134 -3.14 -12.25 8.15
N ASN A 135 -3.28 -13.54 8.47
CA ASN A 135 -3.28 -13.99 9.85
C ASN A 135 -1.93 -13.69 10.54
N GLY A 136 -1.97 -12.93 11.64
CA GLY A 136 -0.77 -12.51 12.38
C GLY A 136 0.01 -11.35 11.76
N GLU A 137 -0.40 -10.84 10.59
CA GLU A 137 0.37 -9.86 9.81
C GLU A 137 -0.36 -8.51 9.76
N LYS A 138 0.14 -7.51 10.50
CA LYS A 138 -0.51 -6.18 10.55
C LYS A 138 -0.51 -5.46 9.21
N TYR A 139 0.49 -5.69 8.36
CA TYR A 139 0.71 -4.91 7.14
C TYR A 139 0.58 -5.71 5.83
N LEU A 140 0.06 -6.94 5.92
CA LEU A 140 -0.23 -7.75 4.75
C LEU A 140 -1.75 -7.91 4.60
N VAL A 141 -2.28 -7.42 3.48
CA VAL A 141 -3.72 -7.50 3.20
C VAL A 141 -4.02 -8.82 2.50
N ALA A 142 -4.79 -9.69 3.14
CA ALA A 142 -5.26 -10.93 2.53
C ALA A 142 -6.38 -10.67 1.50
N LYS A 143 -7.30 -9.77 1.82
CA LYS A 143 -8.40 -9.36 0.94
C LYS A 143 -8.70 -7.88 1.06
N LEU A 144 -8.95 -7.23 -0.07
CA LEU A 144 -9.52 -5.90 -0.10
C LEU A 144 -10.94 -5.99 -0.65
N LEU A 145 -11.91 -5.40 0.05
CA LEU A 145 -13.30 -5.33 -0.36
C LEU A 145 -13.64 -3.90 -0.77
N VAL A 146 -14.30 -3.76 -1.93
CA VAL A 146 -14.87 -2.51 -2.44
C VAL A 146 -16.38 -2.69 -2.49
N ASN A 147 -17.13 -1.99 -1.64
CA ASN A 147 -18.57 -2.21 -1.45
C ASN A 147 -18.93 -3.69 -1.19
N ASN A 148 -18.15 -4.35 -0.32
CA ASN A 148 -18.25 -5.79 -0.02
C ASN A 148 -17.98 -6.74 -1.20
N VAL A 149 -17.53 -6.25 -2.35
CA VAL A 149 -17.03 -7.07 -3.47
C VAL A 149 -15.52 -7.19 -3.38
N GLU A 150 -14.99 -8.41 -3.48
CA GLU A 150 -13.55 -8.65 -3.40
C GLU A 150 -12.82 -8.08 -4.63
N ALA A 151 -11.83 -7.21 -4.37
CA ALA A 151 -10.91 -6.71 -5.39
C ALA A 151 -9.91 -7.81 -5.76
N THR A 152 -9.52 -7.86 -7.03
CA THR A 152 -8.54 -8.84 -7.53
C THR A 152 -7.15 -8.45 -7.02
N ALA A 153 -6.51 -9.30 -6.23
CA ALA A 153 -5.12 -9.10 -5.82
C ALA A 153 -4.14 -9.35 -6.97
N GLU A 154 -3.02 -8.63 -6.99
CA GLU A 154 -1.89 -8.96 -7.87
C GLU A 154 -1.33 -10.35 -7.56
N THR A 155 -0.97 -11.09 -8.61
CA THR A 155 -0.43 -12.46 -8.54
C THR A 155 0.91 -12.61 -9.25
N GLY A 156 1.33 -11.62 -10.03
CA GLY A 156 2.60 -11.59 -10.73
C GLY A 156 3.81 -11.37 -9.82
N PRO A 157 5.03 -11.43 -10.40
CA PRO A 157 6.29 -11.40 -9.64
C PRO A 157 6.46 -10.16 -8.76
N VAL A 158 5.88 -9.03 -9.17
CA VAL A 158 5.96 -7.74 -8.46
C VAL A 158 5.36 -7.81 -7.04
N LYS A 159 4.46 -8.77 -6.77
CA LYS A 159 3.88 -9.00 -5.44
C LYS A 159 4.94 -9.27 -4.37
N ASN A 160 6.06 -9.90 -4.74
CA ASN A 160 7.14 -10.21 -3.78
C ASN A 160 7.82 -8.94 -3.24
N SER A 161 7.83 -7.88 -4.05
CA SER A 161 8.43 -6.59 -3.70
C SER A 161 7.38 -5.60 -3.17
N VAL A 162 6.14 -5.70 -3.66
CA VAL A 162 5.03 -4.84 -3.28
C VAL A 162 3.76 -5.69 -3.06
N PRO A 163 3.49 -6.14 -1.82
CA PRO A 163 2.51 -7.21 -1.59
C PRO A 163 1.04 -6.77 -1.65
N ASN A 164 0.75 -5.48 -1.48
CA ASN A 164 -0.61 -4.96 -1.31
C ASN A 164 -1.09 -4.22 -2.57
N ILE A 165 -1.09 -4.90 -3.72
CA ILE A 165 -1.61 -4.36 -4.99
C ILE A 165 -2.97 -4.99 -5.28
N PHE A 166 -3.98 -4.15 -5.49
CA PHE A 166 -5.35 -4.58 -5.75
C PHE A 166 -5.94 -3.87 -6.96
N TYR A 167 -6.63 -4.64 -7.79
CA TYR A 167 -7.38 -4.21 -8.96
C TYR A 167 -8.87 -4.27 -8.63
N PHE A 168 -9.60 -3.18 -8.85
CA PHE A 168 -11.05 -3.23 -8.80
C PHE A 168 -11.67 -2.61 -10.05
N ASN A 169 -12.76 -3.23 -10.50
CA ASN A 169 -13.49 -2.81 -11.68
C ASN A 169 -14.64 -1.86 -11.29
N LEU A 170 -14.91 -0.89 -12.15
CA LEU A 170 -16.01 0.05 -12.00
C LEU A 170 -17.36 -0.55 -12.35
#